data_AF-A0A3D5HS40-F1
#
_entry.id   AF-A0A3D5HS40-F1
#
_cell.length_a   1.000
_cell.length_b   1.000
_cell.length_c   1.000
_cell.angle_alpha   90.00
_cell.angle_beta   90.00
_cell.angle_gamma   90.00
#
_symmetry.space_group_name_H-M   'P 1'
#
loop_
_entity.id
_entity.type
_entity.pdbx_description
1 polymer ?
#
loop_
_entity_poly.entity_id
_entity_poly.type
_entity_poly.pdbx_seq_one_letter_code
_entity_poly.pdbx_strand_id
1 'polypeptide(L)'
;MSTTIIRLKRTSTAGDPSVLGDGELAYSAADYSTVAGGGRLYVGIGAETGGDAASHLVIGGQYFTDKLDHLPGTLTAGSALLVDNDKKLDNLKVDNLDFNGNTISSLDVNGNIVLSTNGSGIISADSTRISNVADPTLAQDVVTRNYIQTGTSDVYFNNIDAAGNLQ
;
A
#
# COMPACT_ATOMS: atom_id res chain seq x y z
N MET A 1 11.36 30.86 38.44
CA MET A 1 11.88 29.83 37.50
C MET A 1 12.44 30.57 36.30
N SER A 2 13.72 30.35 35.96
CA SER A 2 14.27 30.86 34.69
C SER A 2 13.72 29.99 33.57
N THR A 3 12.99 30.58 32.61
CA THR A 3 12.53 29.86 31.42
C THR A 3 13.50 30.11 30.29
N THR A 4 14.07 29.04 29.72
CA THR A 4 14.81 29.13 28.46
C THR A 4 13.81 29.04 27.32
N ILE A 5 13.70 30.10 26.52
CA ILE A 5 12.82 30.15 25.36
C ILE A 5 13.66 29.91 24.11
N ILE A 6 13.40 28.80 23.41
CA ILE A 6 13.92 28.58 22.06
C ILE A 6 12.89 29.17 21.09
N ARG A 7 13.33 30.06 20.20
CA ARG A 7 12.52 30.60 19.11
C ARG A 7 13.15 30.22 17.78
N LEU A 8 12.31 29.87 16.83
CA LEU A 8 12.70 29.59 15.46
C LEU A 8 12.20 30.71 14.56
N LYS A 9 12.82 30.89 13.39
CA LYS A 9 12.24 31.70 12.33
C LYS A 9 10.90 31.08 11.92
N ARG A 10 9.95 31.91 11.49
CA ARG A 10 8.64 31.42 11.04
C ARG A 10 8.03 32.31 9.98
N THR A 11 7.21 31.69 9.14
CA THR A 11 6.37 32.37 8.14
C THR A 11 5.00 31.72 8.12
N SER A 12 3.94 32.48 7.84
CA SER A 12 2.58 31.94 7.67
C SER A 12 2.09 32.02 6.22
N THR A 13 2.93 32.50 5.30
CA THR A 13 2.53 32.80 3.92
C THR A 13 3.46 32.18 2.87
N ALA A 14 4.71 31.87 3.23
CA ALA A 14 5.68 31.22 2.35
C ALA A 14 5.89 29.77 2.78
N GLY A 15 6.13 28.88 1.82
CA GLY A 15 6.54 27.50 2.10
C GLY A 15 7.99 27.45 2.56
N ASP A 16 8.92 27.36 1.61
CA ASP A 16 10.35 27.51 1.90
C ASP A 16 10.68 28.99 2.23
N PRO A 17 11.32 29.30 3.37
CA PRO A 17 11.78 30.66 3.68
C PRO A 17 12.74 31.19 2.61
N SER A 18 12.63 32.48 2.29
CA SER A 18 13.49 33.12 1.26
C SER A 18 14.92 33.40 1.73
N VAL A 19 15.15 33.38 3.05
CA VAL A 19 16.48 33.53 3.67
C VAL A 19 16.53 32.66 4.93
N LEU A 20 17.38 31.65 4.94
CA LEU A 20 17.68 30.84 6.12
C LEU A 20 19.18 30.55 6.20
N GLY A 21 19.86 31.14 7.17
CA GLY A 21 21.29 30.98 7.36
C GLY A 21 21.69 29.57 7.82
N ASP A 22 22.98 29.28 7.74
CA ASP A 22 23.55 27.98 8.10
C ASP A 22 23.31 27.69 9.59
N GLY A 23 22.74 26.52 9.87
CA GLY A 23 22.35 26.10 11.22
C GLY A 23 21.10 26.79 11.80
N GLU A 24 20.46 27.70 11.08
CA GLU A 24 19.21 28.30 11.51
C GLU A 24 18.01 27.37 11.24
N LEU A 25 17.06 27.36 12.17
CA LEU A 25 15.79 26.64 12.03
C LEU A 25 14.65 27.60 11.68
N ALA A 26 13.80 27.16 10.75
CA ALA A 26 12.58 27.87 10.38
C ALA A 26 11.37 26.95 10.24
N TYR A 27 10.20 27.41 10.71
CA TYR A 27 8.94 26.72 10.51
C TYR A 27 8.03 27.49 9.55
N SER A 28 7.55 26.81 8.52
CA SER A 28 6.47 27.32 7.69
C SER A 28 5.11 26.91 8.24
N ALA A 29 4.38 27.87 8.78
CA ALA A 29 2.99 27.76 9.20
C ALA A 29 2.00 28.08 8.06
N ALA A 30 2.47 28.21 6.82
CA ALA A 30 1.59 28.34 5.67
C ALA A 30 0.78 27.06 5.48
N ASP A 31 -0.46 27.19 5.03
CA ASP A 31 -1.35 26.06 4.77
C ASP A 31 -0.77 25.19 3.65
N TYR A 32 -0.35 23.97 4.00
CA TYR A 32 0.31 23.06 3.07
C TYR A 32 -0.61 22.53 1.96
N SER A 33 -1.93 22.72 2.09
CA SER A 33 -2.90 22.37 1.05
C SER A 33 -2.90 23.36 -0.11
N THR A 34 -2.47 24.61 0.14
CA THR A 34 -2.48 25.71 -0.84
C THR A 34 -1.10 26.30 -1.10
N VAL A 35 -0.15 26.12 -0.19
CA VAL A 35 1.22 26.64 -0.30
C VAL A 35 2.21 25.48 -0.33
N ALA A 36 2.89 25.31 -1.46
CA ALA A 36 3.95 24.33 -1.61
C ALA A 36 5.07 24.60 -0.60
N GLY A 37 5.39 23.61 0.25
CA GLY A 37 6.36 23.78 1.33
C GLY A 37 5.77 24.28 2.66
N GLY A 38 4.46 24.56 2.72
CA GLY A 38 3.75 24.82 3.97
C GLY A 38 3.83 23.66 4.95
N GLY A 39 3.65 23.93 6.24
CA GLY A 39 3.63 22.93 7.31
C GLY A 39 4.97 22.21 7.56
N ARG A 40 6.10 22.76 7.11
CA ARG A 40 7.43 22.11 7.17
C ARG A 40 8.39 22.83 8.12
N LEU A 41 9.25 22.06 8.76
CA LEU A 41 10.42 22.52 9.52
C LEU A 41 11.66 22.42 8.64
N TYR A 42 12.37 23.53 8.50
CA TYR A 42 13.56 23.70 7.68
C TYR A 42 14.80 23.95 8.55
N VAL A 43 15.96 23.53 8.06
CA VAL A 43 17.28 23.93 8.54
C VAL A 43 18.11 24.43 7.36
N GLY A 44 18.74 25.61 7.51
CA GLY A 44 19.69 26.11 6.52
C GLY A 44 21.00 25.32 6.64
N ILE A 45 21.55 24.87 5.52
CA ILE A 45 22.80 24.12 5.46
C ILE A 45 23.73 24.63 4.35
N GLY A 46 24.99 24.82 4.69
CA GLY A 46 26.07 25.14 3.74
C GLY A 46 26.45 26.61 3.68
N ALA A 47 27.43 26.92 2.83
CA ALA A 47 28.03 28.26 2.76
C ALA A 47 26.98 29.34 2.49
N GLU A 48 27.06 30.45 3.22
CA GLU A 48 26.10 31.54 3.11
C GLU A 48 26.47 32.54 2.02
N THR A 49 25.48 32.99 1.25
CA THR A 49 25.59 34.18 0.39
C THR A 49 24.52 35.18 0.78
N GLY A 50 24.93 36.34 1.31
CA GLY A 50 23.97 37.35 1.78
C GLY A 50 23.14 36.90 2.99
N GLY A 51 23.67 35.99 3.82
CA GLY A 51 22.99 35.45 5.01
C GLY A 51 21.98 34.33 4.71
N ASP A 52 21.90 33.88 3.45
CA ASP A 52 21.12 32.73 3.02
C ASP A 52 22.04 31.52 2.78
N ALA A 53 21.69 30.36 3.34
CA ALA A 53 22.48 29.14 3.19
C ALA A 53 22.35 28.57 1.77
N ALA A 54 23.34 27.77 1.37
CA ALA A 54 23.33 27.13 0.05
C ALA A 54 22.13 26.19 -0.19
N SER A 55 21.53 25.64 0.86
CA SER A 55 20.35 24.77 0.77
C SER A 55 19.49 24.86 2.03
N HIS A 56 18.18 24.77 1.86
CA HIS A 56 17.23 24.59 2.97
C HIS A 56 16.76 23.14 3.00
N LEU A 57 17.14 22.41 4.05
CA LEU A 57 16.76 21.02 4.22
C LEU A 57 15.48 20.92 5.04
N VAL A 58 14.49 20.19 4.53
CA VAL A 58 13.28 19.85 5.28
C VAL A 58 13.58 18.69 6.23
N ILE A 59 13.33 18.89 7.52
CA ILE A 59 13.65 17.92 8.58
C ILE A 59 12.43 17.45 9.39
N GLY A 60 11.24 17.97 9.07
CA GLY A 60 10.00 17.59 9.76
C GLY A 60 8.88 18.59 9.52
N GLY A 61 7.98 18.70 10.50
CA GLY A 61 6.83 19.61 10.49
C GLY A 61 5.49 18.90 10.38
N GLN A 62 4.42 19.67 10.58
CA GLN A 62 3.03 19.22 10.56
C GLN A 62 2.70 18.38 9.32
N TYR A 63 3.18 18.79 8.14
CA TYR A 63 2.91 18.07 6.88
C TYR A 63 3.29 16.58 6.92
N PHE A 64 4.37 16.23 7.62
CA PHE A 64 4.78 14.82 7.75
C PHE A 64 4.07 14.14 8.91
N THR A 65 3.86 14.84 10.02
CA THR A 65 3.17 14.25 11.19
C THR A 65 1.70 14.00 10.91
N ASP A 66 1.02 14.84 10.14
CA ASP A 66 -0.37 14.62 9.71
C ASP A 66 -0.48 13.38 8.81
N LYS A 67 0.57 13.06 8.04
CA LYS A 67 0.64 11.80 7.28
C LYS A 67 0.96 10.59 8.15
N LEU A 68 1.61 10.78 9.29
CA LEU A 68 1.82 9.73 10.28
C LEU A 68 0.61 9.59 11.21
N ASP A 69 -0.30 10.57 11.21
CA ASP A 69 -1.51 10.54 12.01
C ASP A 69 -2.50 9.55 11.40
N HIS A 70 -2.56 8.39 12.04
CA HIS A 70 -3.61 7.40 11.90
C HIS A 70 -4.33 7.35 13.26
N LEU A 71 -5.67 7.47 13.27
CA LEU A 71 -6.42 7.02 14.44
C LEU A 71 -6.13 5.51 14.57
N PRO A 72 -5.67 5.02 15.73
CA PRO A 72 -5.29 3.61 15.87
C PRO A 72 -6.41 2.68 15.38
N GLY A 73 -6.07 1.80 14.44
CA GLY A 73 -7.03 0.86 13.86
C GLY A 73 -7.83 1.36 12.65
N THR A 74 -7.62 2.60 12.17
CA THR A 74 -8.25 3.08 10.93
C THR A 74 -7.23 3.74 10.01
N LEU A 75 -7.23 3.34 8.73
CA LEU A 75 -6.44 4.01 7.71
C LEU A 75 -7.16 5.30 7.28
N THR A 76 -6.76 6.44 7.83
CA THR A 76 -7.28 7.75 7.41
C THR A 76 -6.75 8.09 6.01
N ALA A 77 -7.58 8.75 5.19
CA ALA A 77 -7.14 9.21 3.87
C ALA A 77 -5.93 10.15 4.00
N GLY A 78 -4.85 9.83 3.28
CA GLY A 78 -3.60 10.60 3.33
C GLY A 78 -2.56 10.11 4.33
N SER A 79 -2.87 9.09 5.15
CA SER A 79 -1.89 8.46 6.04
C SER A 79 -0.87 7.62 5.26
N ALA A 80 0.37 7.60 5.73
CA ALA A 80 1.48 6.88 5.11
C ALA A 80 1.64 5.47 5.68
N LEU A 81 1.96 4.50 4.82
CA LEU A 81 2.61 3.25 5.21
C LEU A 81 4.13 3.44 5.02
N LEU A 82 4.91 3.19 6.06
CA LEU A 82 6.36 3.32 6.03
C LEU A 82 6.99 1.99 5.66
N VAL A 83 7.80 2.00 4.60
CA VAL A 83 8.47 0.82 4.06
C VAL A 83 9.97 0.88 4.33
N ASP A 84 10.64 -0.27 4.21
CA ASP A 84 12.10 -0.35 4.25
C ASP A 84 12.76 0.20 2.97
N ASN A 85 14.10 0.09 2.88
CA ASN A 85 14.89 0.57 1.74
C ASN A 85 14.54 -0.15 0.41
N ASP A 86 13.98 -1.36 0.49
CA ASP A 86 13.55 -2.16 -0.66
C ASP A 86 12.08 -1.95 -1.01
N LYS A 87 11.42 -0.98 -0.35
CA LYS A 87 10.02 -0.61 -0.53
C LYS A 87 9.04 -1.69 -0.04
N LYS A 88 9.42 -2.46 0.97
CA LYS A 88 8.62 -3.54 1.55
C LYS A 88 8.13 -3.23 2.97
N LEU A 89 7.02 -3.86 3.31
CA LEU A 89 6.56 -4.05 4.69
C LEU A 89 6.94 -5.47 5.12
N ASP A 90 7.38 -5.65 6.37
CA ASP A 90 7.61 -6.99 6.93
C ASP A 90 6.30 -7.78 7.01
N ASN A 91 5.26 -7.17 7.58
CA ASN A 91 3.92 -7.73 7.62
C ASN A 91 2.86 -6.61 7.62
N LEU A 92 1.83 -6.76 6.80
CA LEU A 92 0.67 -5.89 6.79
C LEU A 92 -0.58 -6.66 7.24
N LYS A 93 -1.17 -6.23 8.36
CA LYS A 93 -2.48 -6.71 8.83
C LYS A 93 -3.56 -5.68 8.54
N VAL A 94 -4.64 -6.12 7.90
CA VAL A 94 -5.82 -5.29 7.63
C VAL A 94 -7.03 -6.10 8.06
N ASP A 95 -7.74 -5.62 9.08
CA ASP A 95 -8.79 -6.39 9.75
C ASP A 95 -8.27 -7.79 10.14
N ASN A 96 -8.98 -8.84 9.70
CA ASN A 96 -8.60 -10.24 9.94
C ASN A 96 -7.74 -10.83 8.81
N LEU A 97 -7.14 -10.01 7.93
CA LEU A 97 -6.22 -10.47 6.88
C LEU A 97 -4.76 -10.23 7.29
N ASP A 98 -3.90 -11.21 7.01
CA ASP A 98 -2.43 -11.15 7.18
C ASP A 98 -1.77 -11.28 5.80
N PHE A 99 -1.03 -10.25 5.39
CA PHE A 99 -0.25 -10.20 4.16
C PHE A 99 1.23 -10.31 4.52
N ASN A 100 1.78 -11.51 4.39
CA ASN A 100 3.14 -11.79 4.85
C ASN A 100 3.85 -12.79 3.94
N GLY A 101 5.10 -12.48 3.60
CA GLY A 101 5.91 -13.26 2.68
C GLY A 101 5.21 -13.44 1.33
N ASN A 102 4.84 -14.69 1.01
CA ASN A 102 4.16 -15.06 -0.23
C ASN A 102 2.70 -15.49 -0.01
N THR A 103 2.13 -15.20 1.17
CA THR A 103 0.81 -15.70 1.58
C THR A 103 -0.12 -14.54 1.91
N ILE A 104 -1.38 -14.69 1.48
CA ILE A 104 -2.51 -13.91 1.98
C ILE A 104 -3.38 -14.89 2.77
N SER A 105 -3.60 -14.62 4.06
CA SER A 105 -4.34 -15.52 4.96
C SER A 105 -5.38 -14.77 5.80
N SER A 106 -6.49 -15.44 6.14
CA SER A 106 -7.38 -14.98 7.21
C SER A 106 -6.86 -15.45 8.57
N LEU A 107 -6.97 -14.61 9.58
CA LEU A 107 -6.61 -14.91 10.97
C LEU A 107 -7.78 -15.54 11.75
N ASP A 108 -8.99 -15.54 11.19
CA ASP A 108 -10.16 -16.16 11.81
C ASP A 108 -10.22 -17.65 11.51
N VAL A 109 -10.62 -18.44 12.50
CA VAL A 109 -10.91 -19.87 12.30
C VAL A 109 -12.06 -20.01 11.32
N ASN A 110 -11.84 -20.75 10.23
CA ASN A 110 -12.78 -20.89 9.11
C ASN A 110 -13.14 -19.55 8.43
N GLY A 111 -12.31 -18.52 8.59
CA GLY A 111 -12.48 -17.24 7.91
C GLY A 111 -12.20 -17.36 6.42
N ASN A 112 -13.18 -16.98 5.60
CA ASN A 112 -13.00 -16.95 4.15
C ASN A 112 -12.20 -15.72 3.73
N ILE A 113 -11.34 -15.88 2.73
CA ILE A 113 -10.83 -14.76 1.93
C ILE A 113 -11.76 -14.60 0.74
N VAL A 114 -12.44 -13.45 0.66
CA VAL A 114 -13.34 -13.13 -0.45
C VAL A 114 -12.60 -12.25 -1.45
N LEU A 115 -12.41 -12.76 -2.67
CA LEU A 115 -11.92 -11.98 -3.81
C LEU A 115 -13.13 -11.55 -4.65
N SER A 116 -13.48 -10.27 -4.61
CA SER A 116 -14.63 -9.72 -5.35
C SER A 116 -14.19 -8.59 -6.27
N THR A 117 -14.76 -8.55 -7.48
CA THR A 117 -14.51 -7.50 -8.46
C THR A 117 -15.67 -6.52 -8.48
N ASN A 118 -15.39 -5.26 -8.86
CA ASN A 118 -16.44 -4.27 -9.09
C ASN A 118 -16.87 -4.31 -10.57
N GLY A 119 -18.17 -4.20 -10.82
CA GLY A 119 -18.73 -4.19 -12.18
C GLY A 119 -18.47 -5.50 -12.91
N SER A 120 -17.95 -5.42 -14.13
CA SER A 120 -17.68 -6.58 -15.01
C SER A 120 -16.25 -7.11 -14.91
N GLY A 121 -15.52 -6.77 -13.84
CA GLY A 121 -14.14 -7.23 -13.66
C GLY A 121 -14.03 -8.75 -13.44
N ILE A 122 -12.86 -9.32 -13.73
CA ILE A 122 -12.54 -10.75 -13.52
C ILE A 122 -11.39 -10.91 -12.51
N ILE A 123 -11.33 -12.08 -11.85
CA ILE A 123 -10.12 -12.50 -11.12
C ILE A 123 -9.18 -13.16 -12.14
N SER A 124 -8.09 -12.48 -12.48
CA SER A 124 -7.09 -13.01 -13.41
C SER A 124 -5.90 -13.61 -12.66
N ALA A 125 -5.60 -14.88 -12.93
CA ALA A 125 -4.32 -15.51 -12.54
C ALA A 125 -3.28 -15.39 -13.66
N ASP A 126 -3.54 -14.55 -14.66
CA ASP A 126 -2.79 -14.48 -15.92
C ASP A 126 -2.66 -15.89 -16.55
N SER A 127 -1.51 -16.20 -17.16
CA SER A 127 -1.23 -17.48 -17.79
C SER A 127 -0.54 -18.47 -16.85
N THR A 128 -0.80 -18.37 -15.54
CA THR A 128 -0.17 -19.21 -14.51
C THR A 128 -1.09 -20.34 -14.05
N ARG A 129 -0.55 -21.26 -13.23
CA ARG A 129 -1.29 -22.41 -12.72
C ARG A 129 -1.98 -22.05 -11.40
N ILE A 130 -3.28 -22.35 -11.32
CA ILE A 130 -4.02 -22.42 -10.05
C ILE A 130 -4.00 -23.88 -9.59
N SER A 131 -3.48 -24.15 -8.39
CA SER A 131 -3.30 -25.49 -7.83
C SER A 131 -3.77 -25.56 -6.38
N ASN A 132 -3.96 -26.78 -5.86
CA ASN A 132 -4.45 -27.05 -4.50
C ASN A 132 -5.87 -26.52 -4.23
N VAL A 133 -6.72 -26.51 -5.26
CA VAL A 133 -8.15 -26.27 -5.10
C VAL A 133 -8.86 -27.60 -4.84
N ALA A 134 -9.97 -27.56 -4.09
CA ALA A 134 -10.78 -28.75 -3.85
C ALA A 134 -11.50 -29.20 -5.13
N ASP A 135 -11.89 -30.47 -5.19
CA ASP A 135 -12.78 -30.94 -6.25
C ASP A 135 -14.14 -30.23 -6.14
N PRO A 136 -14.72 -29.78 -7.26
CA PRO A 136 -15.96 -29.02 -7.27
C PRO A 136 -17.12 -29.85 -6.72
N THR A 137 -17.96 -29.23 -5.90
CA THR A 137 -19.21 -29.80 -5.36
C THR A 137 -20.44 -28.97 -5.77
N LEU A 138 -20.23 -27.69 -6.09
CA LEU A 138 -21.24 -26.76 -6.58
C LEU A 138 -20.99 -26.41 -8.05
N ALA A 139 -22.04 -25.92 -8.73
CA ALA A 139 -21.96 -25.59 -10.16
C ALA A 139 -21.03 -24.42 -10.49
N GLN A 140 -20.68 -23.58 -9.51
CA GLN A 140 -19.80 -22.41 -9.68
C GLN A 140 -18.36 -22.65 -9.22
N ASP A 141 -18.03 -23.85 -8.73
CA ASP A 141 -16.69 -24.17 -8.25
C ASP A 141 -15.68 -24.29 -9.42
N VAL A 142 -14.40 -24.10 -9.11
CA VAL A 142 -13.32 -24.36 -10.06
C VAL A 142 -13.24 -25.86 -10.36
N VAL A 143 -13.35 -26.23 -11.63
CA VAL A 143 -13.24 -27.64 -12.04
C VAL A 143 -11.78 -28.08 -12.07
N THR A 144 -11.46 -29.16 -11.35
CA THR A 144 -10.13 -29.75 -11.34
C THR A 144 -9.97 -30.81 -12.44
N ARG A 145 -8.70 -31.06 -12.82
CA ARG A 145 -8.38 -32.20 -13.70
C ARG A 145 -8.79 -33.54 -13.07
N ASN A 146 -8.64 -33.68 -11.75
CA ASN A 146 -9.01 -34.90 -11.04
C ASN A 146 -10.50 -35.18 -11.20
N TYR A 147 -11.34 -34.19 -10.89
CA TYR A 147 -12.79 -34.28 -11.00
C TYR A 147 -13.25 -34.71 -12.40
N ILE A 148 -12.66 -34.13 -13.45
CA ILE A 148 -12.92 -34.58 -14.82
C ILE A 148 -12.51 -36.04 -14.97
N GLN A 149 -11.24 -36.40 -14.71
CA GLN A 149 -10.73 -37.76 -14.98
C GLN A 149 -11.46 -38.87 -14.19
N THR A 150 -11.95 -38.58 -12.98
CA THR A 150 -12.71 -39.54 -12.18
C THR A 150 -14.20 -39.52 -12.48
N GLY A 151 -14.75 -38.36 -12.88
CA GLY A 151 -16.14 -38.20 -13.31
C GLY A 151 -16.38 -38.66 -14.75
N THR A 152 -15.34 -38.76 -15.58
CA THR A 152 -15.42 -39.16 -17.01
C THR A 152 -15.67 -40.65 -17.24
N SER A 153 -16.20 -41.39 -16.25
CA SER A 153 -16.82 -42.69 -16.55
C SER A 153 -18.02 -42.55 -17.52
N ASP A 154 -18.56 -41.33 -17.68
CA ASP A 154 -19.67 -41.00 -18.60
C ASP A 154 -19.25 -40.28 -19.89
N VAL A 155 -17.94 -40.21 -20.23
CA VAL A 155 -17.58 -39.87 -21.61
C VAL A 155 -17.76 -41.13 -22.44
N TYR A 156 -19.00 -41.33 -22.89
CA TYR A 156 -19.24 -42.08 -24.12
C TYR A 156 -18.54 -41.31 -25.24
N PHE A 157 -17.24 -41.55 -25.41
CA PHE A 157 -16.70 -41.52 -26.75
C PHE A 157 -17.55 -42.54 -27.48
N ASN A 158 -18.44 -42.07 -28.36
CA ASN A 158 -18.95 -42.92 -29.40
C ASN A 158 -17.71 -43.49 -30.08
N ASN A 159 -17.27 -44.68 -29.65
CA ASN A 159 -16.11 -45.34 -30.21
C ASN A 159 -16.57 -45.74 -31.60
N ILE A 160 -16.36 -44.84 -32.55
CA ILE A 160 -16.53 -45.13 -33.96
C ILE A 160 -15.53 -46.25 -34.22
N ASP A 161 -16.04 -47.44 -34.52
CA ASP A 161 -15.17 -48.55 -34.88
C ASP A 161 -14.35 -48.20 -36.14
N ALA A 162 -13.33 -48.99 -36.47
CA ALA A 162 -12.53 -48.75 -37.68
C ALA A 162 -13.36 -48.78 -38.98
N ALA A 163 -14.63 -49.18 -38.92
CA ALA A 163 -15.58 -49.23 -40.03
C ALA A 163 -16.57 -48.04 -40.03
N GLY A 164 -16.48 -47.09 -39.09
CA GLY A 164 -17.34 -45.92 -39.06
C GLY A 164 -18.66 -46.09 -38.30
N ASN A 165 -18.89 -47.22 -37.62
CA ASN A 165 -20.15 -47.48 -36.92
C ASN A 165 -20.08 -47.04 -35.46
N LEU A 166 -21.21 -46.53 -34.97
CA LEU A 166 -21.42 -46.30 -33.54
C LEU A 166 -21.54 -47.67 -32.85
N GLN A 167 -20.75 -47.90 -31.80
CA GLN A 167 -20.94 -49.02 -30.87
C GLN A 167 -22.00 -48.70 -29.82
#